data_AF-A0A959RNU8-F1
#
_entry.id   AF-A0A959RNU8-F1
#
_cell.length_a   1.000
_cell.length_b   1.000
_cell.length_c   1.000
_cell.angle_alpha   90.00
_cell.angle_beta   90.00
_cell.angle_gamma   90.00
#
_symmetry.space_group_name_H-M   'P 1'
#
loop_
_entity.id
_entity.type
_entity.pdbx_description
1 polymer ?
#
loop_
_entity_poly.entity_id
_entity_poly.type
_entity_poly.pdbx_seq_one_letter_code
_entity_poly.pdbx_strand_id
1 'polypeptide(L)'
;PTLKRYLEIVQKALQLQYKYRGLFLAFPYFFGEIHTGRSKYPATYKKRKNDILQILTSLQHARQLQLKKSDIDFLFSFLSLFGRFSIIEAFMLHRNRKEADILKHYLTMLMNQLLLFATASGKRSINEFRKAYF
;
A
#
# COMPACT_ATOMS: atom_id res chain seq x y z
N PRO A 1 12.86 1.67 -12.17
CA PRO A 1 12.00 1.21 -11.04
C PRO A 1 11.20 -0.02 -11.48
N THR A 2 10.98 -1.00 -10.60
CA THR A 2 10.24 -2.24 -10.92
C THR A 2 9.11 -2.47 -9.92
N LEU A 3 8.08 -3.23 -10.33
CA LEU A 3 7.03 -3.63 -9.39
C LEU A 3 7.57 -4.52 -8.26
N LYS A 4 8.61 -5.32 -8.53
CA LYS A 4 9.32 -6.09 -7.49
C LYS A 4 9.82 -5.17 -6.38
N ARG A 5 10.60 -4.15 -6.74
CA ARG A 5 11.17 -3.22 -5.76
C ARG A 5 10.09 -2.43 -5.02
N TYR A 6 9.02 -2.05 -5.70
CA TYR A 6 7.88 -1.42 -5.06
C TYR A 6 7.22 -2.34 -4.01
N LEU A 7 6.98 -3.61 -4.36
CA LEU A 7 6.40 -4.59 -3.45
C LEU A 7 7.32 -4.87 -2.24
N GLU A 8 8.64 -4.90 -2.40
CA GLU A 8 9.60 -4.98 -1.28
C GLU A 8 9.47 -3.80 -0.31
N ILE A 9 9.28 -2.58 -0.83
CA ILE A 9 9.06 -1.39 0.00
C ILE A 9 7.73 -1.51 0.74
N VAL A 10 6.66 -1.92 0.06
CA VAL A 10 5.34 -2.08 0.68
C VAL A 10 5.35 -3.19 1.73
N GLN A 11 6.04 -4.30 1.49
CA GLN A 11 6.21 -5.38 2.45
C GLN A 11 6.85 -4.87 3.74
N LYS A 12 7.94 -4.11 3.65
CA LYS A 12 8.57 -3.46 4.82
C LYS A 12 7.62 -2.49 5.51
N ALA A 13 6.86 -1.70 4.73
CA ALA A 13 5.87 -0.80 5.29
C ALA A 13 4.79 -1.56 6.07
N LEU A 14 4.24 -2.64 5.52
CA LEU A 14 3.24 -3.49 6.18
C LEU A 14 3.79 -4.14 7.45
N GLN A 15 5.04 -4.60 7.45
CA GLN A 15 5.71 -5.11 8.66
C GLN A 15 5.79 -4.04 9.76
N LEU A 16 6.20 -2.82 9.40
CA LEU A 16 6.25 -1.70 10.36
C LEU A 16 4.86 -1.32 10.85
N GLN A 17 3.87 -1.30 9.95
CA GLN A 17 2.47 -1.05 10.32
C GLN A 17 1.94 -2.12 11.27
N TYR A 18 2.27 -3.39 11.04
CA TYR A 18 1.91 -4.48 11.94
C TYR A 18 2.60 -4.35 13.30
N LYS A 19 3.91 -4.09 13.32
CA LYS A 19 4.67 -3.89 14.55
C LYS A 19 4.12 -2.73 15.40
N TYR A 20 3.82 -1.59 14.76
CA TYR A 20 3.34 -0.37 15.41
C TYR A 20 1.82 -0.17 15.27
N ARG A 21 1.05 -1.26 15.11
CA ARG A 21 -0.39 -1.24 14.82
C ARG A 21 -1.24 -0.49 15.84
N GLY A 22 -0.79 -0.37 17.09
CA GLY A 22 -1.48 0.43 18.12
C GLY A 22 -1.72 1.88 17.69
N LEU A 23 -0.81 2.48 16.93
CA LEU A 23 -0.97 3.83 16.37
C LEU A 23 -2.10 3.92 15.34
N PHE A 24 -2.30 2.84 14.56
CA PHE A 24 -3.35 2.76 13.54
C PHE A 24 -4.73 2.51 14.16
N LEU A 25 -4.78 1.71 15.23
CA LEU A 25 -6.01 1.46 15.98
C LEU A 25 -6.48 2.70 16.75
N ALA A 26 -5.54 3.52 17.21
CA ALA A 26 -5.85 4.77 17.89
C ALA A 26 -6.26 5.90 16.91
N PHE A 27 -6.11 5.70 15.60
CA PHE A 27 -6.31 6.72 14.57
C PHE A 27 -7.70 7.41 14.62
N PRO A 28 -8.83 6.70 14.88
CA PRO A 28 -10.14 7.34 15.04
C PRO A 28 -10.22 8.30 16.24
N TYR A 29 -9.44 8.07 17.31
CA TYR A 29 -9.47 8.91 18.51
C TYR A 29 -8.73 10.25 18.31
N PHE A 30 -7.81 10.30 17.36
CA PHE A 30 -7.08 11.52 16.98
C PHE A 30 -7.78 12.37 15.90
N PHE A 31 -8.91 11.88 15.35
CA PHE A 31 -9.65 12.62 14.32
C PHE A 31 -10.15 13.98 14.81
N GLY A 32 -10.56 14.06 16.08
CA GLY A 32 -10.95 15.31 16.73
C GLY A 32 -9.83 16.36 16.68
N GLU A 33 -8.59 15.97 16.98
CA GLU A 33 -7.45 16.88 16.94
C GLU A 33 -7.07 17.32 15.52
N ILE A 34 -7.28 16.46 14.51
CA ILE A 34 -7.06 16.82 13.10
C ILE A 34 -7.97 17.98 12.69
N HIS A 35 -9.21 17.98 13.16
CA HIS A 35 -10.19 19.03 12.81
C HIS A 35 -9.94 20.34 13.56
N THR A 36 -9.20 20.33 14.67
CA THR A 36 -8.81 21.55 15.41
C THR A 36 -7.66 22.33 14.78
N GLY A 37 -7.10 21.87 13.65
CA GLY A 37 -5.99 22.54 12.96
C GLY A 37 -4.63 22.45 13.66
N ARG A 38 -4.56 21.84 14.84
CA ARG A 38 -3.30 21.59 15.59
C ARG A 38 -2.48 20.44 15.02
N SER A 39 -3.04 19.68 14.09
CA SER A 39 -2.41 18.51 13.50
C SER A 39 -1.62 18.83 12.24
N LYS A 40 -0.40 18.27 12.12
CA LYS A 40 0.39 18.27 10.87
C LYS A 40 -0.14 17.28 9.83
N TYR A 41 -1.22 16.56 10.13
CA TYR A 41 -1.76 15.50 9.30
C TYR A 41 -2.12 15.91 7.86
N PRO A 42 -2.75 17.08 7.59
CA PRO A 42 -3.03 17.51 6.22
C PRO A 42 -1.77 17.63 5.36
N ALA A 43 -0.67 18.15 5.93
CA ALA A 43 0.62 18.25 5.23
C ALA A 43 1.21 16.85 4.97
N THR A 44 1.14 15.94 5.95
CA THR A 44 1.56 14.54 5.78
C THR A 44 0.74 13.82 4.71
N TYR A 45 -0.58 14.09 4.64
CA TYR A 45 -1.46 13.53 3.61
C TYR A 45 -1.07 14.04 2.22
N LYS A 46 -0.86 15.36 2.06
CA LYS A 46 -0.44 15.96 0.79
C LYS A 46 0.90 15.36 0.31
N LYS A 47 1.88 15.23 1.21
CA LYS A 47 3.16 14.58 0.89
C LYS A 47 2.95 13.15 0.42
N ARG A 48 2.19 12.34 1.18
CA ARG A 48 1.91 10.93 0.83
C ARG A 48 1.20 10.81 -0.52
N LYS A 49 0.26 11.71 -0.82
CA LYS A 49 -0.40 11.77 -2.12
C LYS A 49 0.61 11.98 -3.24
N ASN A 50 1.49 12.97 -3.11
CA ASN A 50 2.52 13.24 -4.10
C ASN A 50 3.47 12.06 -4.28
N ASP A 51 3.93 11.44 -3.17
CA ASP A 51 4.83 10.29 -3.20
C ASP A 51 4.20 9.10 -3.95
N ILE A 52 2.92 8.78 -3.67
CA ILE A 52 2.21 7.68 -4.35
C ILE A 52 2.05 7.98 -5.85
N LEU A 53 1.61 9.19 -6.19
CA LEU A 53 1.44 9.59 -7.60
C LEU A 53 2.76 9.52 -8.36
N GLN A 54 3.85 10.01 -7.76
CA GLN A 54 5.19 9.94 -8.34
C GLN A 54 5.63 8.49 -8.57
N ILE A 55 5.36 7.58 -7.62
CA ILE A 55 5.68 6.16 -7.78
C ILE A 55 4.89 5.54 -8.94
N LEU A 56 3.58 5.77 -9.01
CA LEU A 56 2.72 5.23 -10.07
C LEU A 56 3.18 5.72 -11.45
N THR A 57 3.42 7.02 -11.59
CA THR A 57 3.97 7.62 -12.82
C THR A 57 5.34 7.04 -13.18
N SER A 58 6.22 6.86 -12.20
CA SER A 58 7.55 6.27 -12.42
C SER A 58 7.48 4.81 -12.89
N LEU A 59 6.56 4.02 -12.32
CA LEU A 59 6.31 2.64 -12.75
C LEU A 59 5.70 2.57 -14.16
N GLN A 60 4.83 3.53 -14.50
CA GLN A 60 4.30 3.65 -15.86
C GLN A 60 5.39 3.99 -16.88
N HIS A 61 6.25 4.99 -16.60
CA HIS A 61 7.37 5.33 -17.48
C HIS A 61 8.37 4.17 -17.65
N ALA A 62 8.60 3.39 -16.58
CA ALA A 62 9.41 2.18 -16.63
C ALA A 62 8.70 0.98 -17.31
N ARG A 63 7.54 1.20 -17.94
CA ARG A 63 6.71 0.20 -18.62
C ARG A 63 6.36 -0.99 -17.72
N GLN A 64 6.24 -0.76 -16.41
CA GLN A 64 5.79 -1.78 -15.45
C GLN A 64 4.26 -1.83 -15.37
N LEU A 65 3.63 -0.66 -15.44
CA LEU A 65 2.18 -0.49 -15.45
C LEU A 65 1.75 0.20 -16.74
N GLN A 66 0.55 -0.12 -17.21
CA GLN A 66 -0.12 0.57 -18.29
C GLN A 66 -1.37 1.24 -17.72
N LEU A 67 -1.28 2.54 -17.47
CA LEU A 67 -2.31 3.31 -16.77
C LEU A 67 -2.88 4.41 -17.66
N LYS A 68 -4.21 4.53 -17.68
CA LYS A 68 -4.92 5.74 -18.08
C LYS A 68 -5.04 6.67 -16.88
N LYS A 69 -5.44 7.93 -17.11
CA LYS A 69 -5.63 8.92 -16.04
C LYS A 69 -6.61 8.42 -14.97
N SER A 70 -7.73 7.83 -15.38
CA SER A 70 -8.72 7.21 -14.48
C SER A 70 -8.12 6.12 -13.59
N ASP A 71 -7.18 5.34 -14.14
CA ASP A 71 -6.55 4.23 -13.43
C ASP A 71 -5.60 4.74 -12.34
N ILE A 72 -4.95 5.89 -12.56
CA ILE A 72 -4.10 6.54 -11.56
C ILE A 72 -4.93 7.00 -10.36
N ASP A 73 -6.06 7.67 -10.61
CA ASP A 73 -6.96 8.15 -9.55
C ASP A 73 -7.56 6.98 -8.75
N PHE A 74 -7.95 5.91 -9.45
CA PHE A 74 -8.40 4.67 -8.84
C PHE A 74 -7.31 4.02 -7.98
N LEU A 75 -6.11 3.81 -8.53
CA LEU A 75 -5.00 3.18 -7.80
C LEU A 75 -4.55 4.01 -6.60
N PHE A 76 -4.51 5.34 -6.73
CA PHE A 76 -4.23 6.22 -5.61
C PHE A 76 -5.25 6.04 -4.48
N SER A 77 -6.54 6.01 -4.82
CA SER A 77 -7.63 5.83 -3.86
C SER A 77 -7.54 4.45 -3.19
N PHE A 78 -7.33 3.40 -3.99
CA PHE A 78 -7.12 2.04 -3.51
C PHE A 78 -5.91 1.96 -2.56
N LEU A 79 -4.74 2.44 -2.96
CA LEU A 79 -3.52 2.38 -2.14
C LEU A 79 -3.64 3.18 -0.85
N SER A 80 -4.34 4.33 -0.90
CA SER A 80 -4.62 5.15 0.27
C SER A 80 -5.52 4.44 1.28
N LEU A 81 -6.54 3.73 0.80
CA LEU A 81 -7.43 2.92 1.62
C LEU A 81 -6.70 1.70 2.16
N PHE A 82 -6.11 0.91 1.27
CA PHE A 82 -5.38 -0.31 1.57
C PHE A 82 -4.29 -0.08 2.62
N GLY A 83 -3.46 0.96 2.45
CA GLY A 83 -2.38 1.25 3.38
C GLY A 83 -2.82 1.74 4.77
N ARG A 84 -4.08 2.17 4.94
CA ARG A 84 -4.62 2.58 6.25
C ARG A 84 -5.39 1.45 6.93
N PHE A 85 -6.19 0.72 6.15
CA PHE A 85 -7.19 -0.19 6.70
C PHE A 85 -6.76 -1.66 6.70
N SER A 86 -5.78 -2.07 5.88
CA SER A 86 -5.30 -3.46 5.86
C SER A 86 -4.89 -3.94 7.26
N ILE A 87 -4.14 -3.13 8.01
CA ILE A 87 -3.70 -3.54 9.34
C ILE A 87 -4.82 -3.48 10.40
N ILE A 88 -5.74 -2.54 10.27
CA ILE A 88 -6.89 -2.40 11.17
C ILE A 88 -7.79 -3.64 11.01
N GLU A 89 -8.11 -4.00 9.78
CA GLU A 89 -8.87 -5.20 9.45
C GLU A 89 -8.15 -6.46 9.96
N ALA A 90 -6.85 -6.61 9.68
CA ALA A 90 -6.06 -7.74 10.15
C ALA A 90 -6.15 -7.93 11.66
N PHE A 91 -6.11 -6.83 12.41
CA PHE A 91 -6.20 -6.88 13.87
C PHE A 91 -7.61 -7.16 14.38
N MET A 92 -8.66 -6.80 13.63
CA MET A 92 -10.04 -7.06 14.03
C MET A 92 -10.45 -8.50 13.68
N LEU A 93 -10.04 -9.00 12.52
CA LEU A 93 -10.56 -10.26 11.95
C LEU A 93 -9.57 -11.43 12.02
N HIS A 94 -8.27 -11.17 12.22
CA HIS A 94 -7.22 -12.18 12.09
C HIS A 94 -6.28 -12.27 13.29
N ARG A 95 -6.74 -11.92 14.50
CA ARG A 95 -5.93 -11.92 15.75
C ARG A 95 -5.17 -13.22 16.01
N ASN A 96 -5.72 -14.36 15.58
CA ASN A 96 -5.16 -15.69 15.84
C ASN A 96 -4.24 -16.19 14.72
N ARG A 97 -4.02 -15.40 13.66
CA ARG A 97 -3.12 -15.77 12.56
C ARG A 97 -1.70 -15.29 12.83
N LYS A 98 -0.71 -16.04 12.32
CA LYS A 98 0.69 -15.63 12.38
C LYS A 98 0.88 -14.36 11.54
N GLU A 99 1.76 -13.47 11.98
CA GLU A 99 2.10 -12.24 11.26
C GLU A 99 2.46 -12.51 9.80
N ALA A 100 3.28 -13.54 9.54
CA ALA A 100 3.69 -13.92 8.19
C ALA A 100 2.49 -14.22 7.27
N ASP A 101 1.46 -14.91 7.78
CA ASP A 101 0.25 -15.25 7.02
C ASP A 101 -0.60 -14.02 6.71
N ILE A 102 -0.69 -13.09 7.67
CA ILE A 102 -1.38 -11.80 7.50
C ILE A 102 -0.68 -10.99 6.41
N LEU A 103 0.64 -10.81 6.51
CA LEU A 103 1.41 -10.05 5.52
C LEU A 103 1.34 -10.69 4.12
N LYS A 104 1.45 -12.02 4.05
CA LYS A 104 1.26 -12.83 2.83
C LYS A 104 -0.10 -12.57 2.19
N HIS A 105 -1.17 -12.55 2.98
CA HIS A 105 -2.52 -12.28 2.49
C HIS A 105 -2.63 -10.88 1.86
N TYR A 106 -2.28 -9.83 2.60
CA TYR A 106 -2.41 -8.45 2.11
C TYR A 106 -1.48 -8.14 0.93
N LEU A 107 -0.24 -8.65 0.93
CA LEU A 107 0.64 -8.53 -0.23
C LEU A 107 0.06 -9.23 -1.46
N THR A 108 -0.58 -10.39 -1.28
CA THR A 108 -1.25 -11.09 -2.37
C THR A 108 -2.41 -10.27 -2.94
N MET A 109 -3.24 -9.65 -2.09
CA MET A 109 -4.30 -8.75 -2.54
C MET A 109 -3.75 -7.58 -3.35
N LEU A 110 -2.70 -6.92 -2.86
CA LEU A 110 -2.06 -5.82 -3.58
C LEU A 110 -1.47 -6.28 -4.92
N MET A 111 -0.78 -7.41 -4.96
CA MET A 111 -0.27 -7.99 -6.21
C MET A 111 -1.40 -8.24 -7.21
N ASN A 112 -2.52 -8.83 -6.76
CA ASN A 112 -3.68 -9.08 -7.62
C ASN A 112 -4.26 -7.78 -8.17
N GLN A 113 -4.34 -6.73 -7.36
CA GLN A 113 -4.79 -5.42 -7.83
C GLN A 113 -3.86 -4.82 -8.89
N LEU A 114 -2.54 -4.90 -8.67
CA LEU A 114 -1.55 -4.38 -9.61
C LEU A 114 -1.50 -5.19 -10.92
N LEU A 115 -1.79 -6.50 -10.88
CA LEU A 115 -1.82 -7.37 -12.06
C LEU A 115 -2.86 -6.93 -13.10
N LEU A 116 -3.94 -6.29 -12.68
CA LEU A 116 -4.97 -5.74 -13.58
C LEU A 116 -4.41 -4.64 -14.51
N PHE A 117 -3.35 -3.97 -14.08
CA PHE A 117 -2.73 -2.86 -14.81
C PHE A 117 -1.31 -3.16 -15.28
N ALA A 118 -0.79 -4.36 -14.96
CA ALA A 118 0.59 -4.72 -15.22
C ALA A 118 0.83 -5.06 -16.70
N THR A 119 1.89 -4.50 -17.26
CA THR A 119 2.40 -4.94 -18.57
C THR A 119 3.01 -6.35 -18.46
N ALA A 120 3.44 -6.94 -19.59
CA ALA A 120 4.21 -8.20 -19.54
C ALA A 120 5.49 -8.10 -18.69
N SER A 121 6.16 -6.94 -18.68
CA SER A 121 7.32 -6.68 -17.82
C SER A 121 6.92 -6.56 -16.35
N GLY A 122 5.81 -5.88 -16.07
CA GLY A 122 5.27 -5.77 -14.72
C GLY A 122 4.85 -7.11 -14.13
N LYS A 123 4.17 -7.96 -14.92
CA LYS A 123 3.77 -9.32 -14.51
C LYS A 123 4.99 -10.17 -14.14
N ARG A 124 6.08 -10.09 -14.93
CA ARG A 124 7.35 -10.76 -14.59
C ARG A 124 7.92 -10.25 -13.26
N SER A 125 7.96 -8.94 -13.07
CA SER A 125 8.44 -8.33 -11.81
C SER A 125 7.61 -8.77 -10.59
N ILE A 126 6.27 -8.86 -10.72
CA ILE A 126 5.40 -9.37 -9.66
C ILE A 126 5.70 -10.85 -9.38
N ASN A 127 5.89 -11.66 -10.41
CA ASN A 127 6.22 -13.08 -10.24
C ASN A 127 7.60 -13.30 -9.61
N GLU A 128 8.60 -12.47 -9.94
CA GLU A 128 9.90 -12.49 -9.29
C GLU A 128 9.79 -12.17 -7.79
N PHE A 129 9.00 -11.15 -7.42
CA PHE A 129 8.71 -10.87 -6.03
C PHE A 129 8.04 -12.05 -5.35
N ARG A 130 7.04 -12.65 -6.01
CA ARG A 130 6.31 -13.81 -5.49
C ARG A 130 7.24 -14.97 -5.18
N LYS A 131 8.12 -15.36 -6.11
CA LYS A 131 9.09 -16.45 -5.91
C LYS A 131 10.10 -16.19 -4.79
N ALA A 132 10.44 -14.93 -4.53
CA ALA A 132 11.39 -14.58 -3.49
C ALA A 132 10.78 -14.57 -2.09
N TYR A 133 9.45 -14.48 -1.97
CA TYR A 133 8.78 -14.18 -0.70
C TYR A 133 7.69 -15.20 -0.31
N PHE A 134 7.27 -16.07 -1.22
CA PHE A 134 6.21 -17.05 -1.03
C PHE A 134 6.66 -18.44 -1.45
#